data_AF-F2NVE0-F1
#
_entry.id   AF-F2NVE0-F1
#
_cell.length_a   1.000
_cell.length_b   1.000
_cell.length_c   1.000
_cell.angle_alpha   90.00
_cell.angle_beta   90.00
_cell.angle_gamma   90.00
#
_symmetry.space_group_name_H-M   'P 1'
#
loop_
_entity.id
_entity.type
_entity.pdbx_description
1 polymer ?
#
loop_
_entity_poly.entity_id
_entity_poly.type
_entity_poly.pdbx_seq_one_letter_code
_entity_poly.pdbx_strand_id
1 'polypeptide(L)'
;MEKEEINFTLYKDHYDINVKFYFMNYGPTETIEVGFPQWKHRQPTEDDFFYFKNKVNNVTTNFTVKELEKPEPLNKSMVITKWYIRSVTFESNEITTTEVEYSAPYGVYGSSKSADYLFGTGATWKDCIGEMIIKITNTTDDVWINAIRIDNSDLGNIIRENNTIVIQKKNVYPKIESEIFLELDRVPDCLVSLRVINPERRWDFRDYIISESESKLKFYSTTQLRYLRNLIFAAYGHTFKSDDINQWLKKYCSDWYIPKGTVTEKQFNENEKKNLALIQQEEARRNNPPINYLNEYFDNEKYSTISSKMENIYLSYIERDNTKLVTKGLIYNKIDNVIQPLFFIDGYIIKDKDSNQVSYPIATQEFFGWKIELNKTSISFQIFTNQGKNTTDSIKFLWNDRERKFEKSRINPLDL
;
A
#
# COMPACT_ATOMS: atom_id res chain seq x y z
N MET A 1 -3.14 13.64 21.32
CA MET A 1 -2.00 12.93 20.70
C MET A 1 -2.03 13.33 19.23
N GLU A 2 -0.92 13.77 18.64
CA GLU A 2 -0.95 14.34 17.28
C GLU A 2 -0.66 13.33 16.18
N LYS A 3 0.16 12.32 16.51
CA LYS A 3 0.59 11.31 15.55
C LYS A 3 1.04 10.02 16.23
N GLU A 4 0.80 8.90 15.57
CA GLU A 4 1.31 7.57 15.92
C GLU A 4 1.91 6.89 14.68
N GLU A 5 3.15 6.40 14.78
CA GLU A 5 3.82 5.61 13.75
C GLU A 5 4.08 4.21 14.28
N ILE A 6 3.40 3.20 13.73
CA ILE A 6 3.41 1.81 14.20
C ILE A 6 4.12 0.96 13.16
N ASN A 7 5.22 0.32 13.52
CA ASN A 7 6.01 -0.51 12.63
C ASN A 7 5.98 -1.97 13.09
N PHE A 8 5.30 -2.82 12.33
CA PHE A 8 5.35 -4.27 12.45
C PHE A 8 6.52 -4.82 11.62
N THR A 9 7.35 -5.65 12.24
CA THR A 9 8.34 -6.48 11.53
C THR A 9 8.03 -7.94 11.78
N LEU A 10 7.63 -8.67 10.75
CA LEU A 10 7.24 -10.09 10.85
C LEU A 10 8.43 -11.00 10.56
N TYR A 11 8.69 -11.94 11.48
CA TYR A 11 9.69 -12.99 11.33
C TYR A 11 9.02 -14.37 11.25
N LYS A 12 9.78 -15.45 11.26
CA LYS A 12 9.21 -16.79 11.12
C LYS A 12 8.37 -17.24 12.32
N ASP A 13 8.79 -16.85 13.51
CA ASP A 13 8.28 -17.35 14.80
C ASP A 13 7.76 -16.26 15.74
N HIS A 14 8.06 -15.00 15.46
CA HIS A 14 7.66 -13.85 16.26
C HIS A 14 7.47 -12.61 15.38
N TYR A 15 7.02 -11.52 16.00
CA TYR A 15 7.00 -10.20 15.40
C TYR A 15 7.55 -9.15 16.35
N ASP A 16 8.16 -8.12 15.79
CA ASP A 16 8.54 -6.91 16.51
C ASP A 16 7.55 -5.80 16.24
N ILE A 17 7.31 -4.99 17.26
CA ILE A 17 6.62 -3.71 17.16
C ILE A 17 7.58 -2.62 17.59
N ASN A 18 7.76 -1.63 16.72
CA ASN A 18 8.34 -0.34 17.08
C ASN A 18 7.28 0.73 16.84
N VAL A 19 6.78 1.33 17.91
CA VAL A 19 5.80 2.42 17.84
C VAL A 19 6.37 3.72 18.37
N LYS A 20 6.12 4.80 17.63
CA LYS A 20 6.47 6.16 18.02
C LYS A 20 5.24 7.04 18.11
N PHE A 21 5.11 7.71 19.25
CA PHE A 21 4.01 8.61 19.58
C PHE A 21 4.50 10.05 19.62
N TYR A 22 3.66 10.98 19.16
CA TYR A 22 3.91 12.41 19.18
C TYR A 22 2.82 13.08 20.00
N PHE A 23 3.19 13.63 21.16
CA PHE A 23 2.27 14.29 22.08
C PHE A 23 2.55 15.78 22.13
N MET A 24 1.58 16.61 21.76
CA MET A 24 1.63 18.04 21.98
C MET A 24 1.03 18.37 23.36
N ASN A 25 1.76 19.12 24.18
CA ASN A 25 1.22 19.67 25.42
C ASN A 25 0.76 21.12 25.22
N TYR A 26 -0.56 21.34 25.19
CA TYR A 26 -1.15 22.67 25.06
C TYR A 26 -1.27 23.43 26.40
N GLY A 27 -0.86 22.81 27.50
CA GLY A 27 -0.95 23.33 28.86
C GLY A 27 0.42 23.74 29.45
N PRO A 28 0.50 23.95 30.77
CA PRO A 28 1.77 24.14 31.47
C PRO A 28 2.62 22.85 31.44
N THR A 29 3.93 22.98 31.67
CA THR A 29 4.82 21.82 31.81
C THR A 29 4.30 20.92 32.93
N GLU A 30 4.15 19.64 32.63
CA GLU A 30 3.69 18.64 33.60
C GLU A 30 4.50 17.35 33.47
N THR A 31 4.61 16.62 34.57
CA THR A 31 5.19 15.26 34.58
C THR A 31 4.13 14.30 35.05
N ILE A 32 3.81 13.32 34.21
CA ILE A 32 2.79 12.30 34.49
C ILE A 32 3.36 10.90 34.31
N GLU A 33 2.72 9.92 34.95
CA GLU A 33 3.00 8.51 34.68
C GLU A 33 2.29 8.07 33.41
N VAL A 34 3.04 7.44 32.51
CA VAL A 34 2.55 6.88 31.26
C VAL A 34 2.76 5.38 31.28
N GLY A 35 1.67 4.63 31.13
CA GLY A 35 1.67 3.18 31.05
C GLY A 35 1.55 2.69 29.61
N PHE A 36 2.38 1.73 29.22
CA PHE A 36 2.16 0.92 28.03
C PHE A 36 1.62 -0.45 28.45
N PRO A 37 0.45 -0.90 27.96
CA PRO A 37 -0.13 -2.15 28.42
C PRO A 37 0.47 -3.36 27.71
N GLN A 38 0.67 -4.44 28.45
CA GLN A 38 0.64 -5.79 27.89
C GLN A 38 -0.79 -6.30 27.95
N TRP A 39 -1.32 -6.73 26.82
CA TRP A 39 -2.70 -7.20 26.70
C TRP A 39 -2.72 -8.54 25.99
N LYS A 40 -3.84 -9.24 26.10
CA LYS A 40 -4.08 -10.47 25.35
C LYS A 40 -5.55 -10.69 25.06
N HIS A 41 -5.81 -11.48 24.03
CA HIS A 41 -7.09 -12.14 23.87
C HIS A 41 -7.26 -13.21 24.98
N ARG A 42 -8.50 -13.51 25.37
CA ARG A 42 -8.82 -14.52 26.39
C ARG A 42 -8.61 -15.96 25.90
N GLN A 43 -8.17 -16.13 24.66
CA GLN A 43 -7.73 -17.43 24.17
C GLN A 43 -6.37 -17.78 24.81
N PRO A 44 -6.06 -19.08 24.99
CA PRO A 44 -4.81 -19.50 25.60
C PRO A 44 -3.66 -19.27 24.63
N THR A 45 -2.96 -18.14 24.80
CA THR A 45 -1.75 -17.76 24.07
C THR A 45 -0.65 -17.41 25.07
N GLU A 46 0.60 -17.73 24.71
CA GLU A 46 1.76 -17.10 25.34
C GLU A 46 1.88 -15.71 24.72
N ASP A 47 1.63 -14.65 25.50
CA ASP A 47 1.64 -13.26 25.00
C ASP A 47 2.63 -12.38 25.76
N ASP A 48 3.51 -13.00 26.56
CA ASP A 48 4.56 -12.25 27.24
C ASP A 48 5.56 -11.74 26.21
N PHE A 49 5.88 -10.45 26.31
CA PHE A 49 6.91 -9.86 25.48
C PHE A 49 8.25 -10.54 25.76
N PHE A 50 8.96 -10.97 24.71
CA PHE A 50 10.33 -11.47 24.83
C PHE A 50 11.30 -10.37 25.26
N TYR A 51 10.94 -9.13 24.94
CA TYR A 51 11.76 -7.96 25.10
C TYR A 51 10.88 -6.71 25.10
N PHE A 52 11.25 -5.70 25.89
CA PHE A 52 10.58 -4.40 25.95
C PHE A 52 11.61 -3.29 26.21
N LYS A 53 11.61 -2.25 25.36
CA LYS A 53 12.34 -0.99 25.57
C LYS A 53 11.42 0.19 25.32
N ASN A 54 11.77 1.31 25.91
CA ASN A 54 11.12 2.58 25.63
C ASN A 54 12.11 3.74 25.63
N LYS A 55 11.73 4.81 24.93
CA LYS A 55 12.47 6.07 24.88
C LYS A 55 11.52 7.25 25.04
N VAL A 56 12.05 8.33 25.61
CA VAL A 56 11.42 9.66 25.62
C VAL A 56 12.41 10.61 24.97
N ASN A 57 11.99 11.33 23.93
CA ASN A 57 12.84 12.26 23.18
C ASN A 57 14.16 11.63 22.72
N ASN A 58 14.07 10.39 22.20
CA ASN A 58 15.18 9.53 21.78
C ASN A 58 16.15 9.07 22.89
N VAL A 59 15.89 9.39 24.16
CA VAL A 59 16.67 8.92 25.30
C VAL A 59 15.98 7.70 25.90
N THR A 60 16.73 6.61 26.11
CA THR A 60 16.20 5.41 26.77
C THR A 60 15.84 5.73 28.20
N THR A 61 14.64 5.35 28.63
CA THR A 61 14.17 5.61 30.00
C THR A 61 13.90 4.32 30.76
N ASN A 62 14.16 4.34 32.07
CA ASN A 62 13.77 3.23 32.94
C ASN A 62 12.25 3.17 33.07
N PHE A 63 11.74 1.97 33.33
CA PHE A 63 10.33 1.73 33.59
C PHE A 63 10.17 0.75 34.73
N THR A 64 8.99 0.77 35.36
CA THR A 64 8.56 -0.26 36.30
C THR A 64 7.53 -1.14 35.63
N VAL A 65 7.52 -2.42 35.98
CA VAL A 65 6.48 -3.36 35.52
C VAL A 65 5.50 -3.55 36.68
N LYS A 66 4.23 -3.24 36.42
CA LYS A 66 3.13 -3.51 37.34
C LYS A 66 2.33 -4.70 36.80
N GLU A 67 2.53 -5.87 37.41
CA GLU A 67 1.68 -7.03 37.15
C GLU A 67 0.33 -6.86 37.83
N LEU A 68 -0.74 -7.29 37.16
CA LEU A 68 -2.09 -7.22 37.69
C LEU A 68 -2.48 -8.56 38.33
N GLU A 69 -2.86 -8.55 39.61
CA GLU A 69 -3.40 -9.74 40.29
C GLU A 69 -4.63 -10.32 39.57
N LYS A 70 -5.43 -9.43 38.97
CA LYS A 70 -6.57 -9.77 38.13
C LYS A 70 -6.49 -8.98 36.83
N PRO A 71 -6.51 -9.63 35.65
CA PRO A 71 -6.49 -8.93 34.38
C PRO A 71 -7.62 -7.90 34.25
N GLU A 72 -7.30 -6.70 33.80
CA GLU A 72 -8.25 -5.61 33.58
C GLU A 72 -8.98 -5.84 32.24
N PRO A 73 -10.31 -5.94 32.21
CA PRO A 73 -11.04 -6.20 30.96
C PRO A 73 -11.06 -4.96 30.06
N LEU A 74 -10.62 -5.13 28.81
CA LEU A 74 -10.85 -4.16 27.73
C LEU A 74 -12.24 -4.36 27.12
N ASN A 75 -12.60 -5.63 26.88
CA ASN A 75 -13.92 -6.05 26.42
C ASN A 75 -14.19 -7.53 26.81
N LYS A 76 -15.17 -8.17 26.16
CA LYS A 76 -15.50 -9.59 26.42
C LYS A 76 -14.39 -10.58 26.06
N SER A 77 -13.52 -10.24 25.11
CA SER A 77 -12.47 -11.10 24.57
C SER A 77 -11.05 -10.64 24.90
N MET A 78 -10.83 -9.42 25.37
CA MET A 78 -9.50 -8.84 25.58
C MET A 78 -9.30 -8.37 27.03
N VAL A 79 -8.09 -8.56 27.55
CA VAL A 79 -7.70 -8.13 28.89
C VAL A 79 -6.28 -7.56 28.91
N ILE A 80 -6.02 -6.57 29.78
CA ILE A 80 -4.67 -6.11 30.14
C ILE A 80 -4.15 -6.98 31.28
N THR A 81 -2.88 -7.34 31.21
CA THR A 81 -2.22 -8.24 32.18
C THR A 81 -1.09 -7.56 32.94
N LYS A 82 -0.38 -6.63 32.29
CA LYS A 82 0.75 -5.90 32.87
C LYS A 82 0.76 -4.47 32.35
N TRP A 83 1.32 -3.56 33.13
CA TRP A 83 1.61 -2.19 32.72
C TRP A 83 3.11 -1.91 32.82
N TYR A 84 3.69 -1.39 31.74
CA TYR A 84 5.05 -0.86 31.72
C TYR A 84 4.97 0.65 31.94
N ILE A 85 5.28 1.09 33.16
CA ILE A 85 5.02 2.45 33.64
C ILE A 85 6.32 3.25 33.67
N ARG A 86 6.29 4.49 33.18
CA ARG A 86 7.40 5.44 33.25
C ARG A 86 6.89 6.85 33.51
N SER A 87 7.72 7.69 34.13
CA SER A 87 7.44 9.13 34.23
C SER A 87 7.87 9.83 32.95
N VAL A 88 7.01 10.69 32.41
CA VAL A 88 7.27 11.49 31.21
C VAL A 88 6.97 12.95 31.53
N THR A 89 7.95 13.82 31.28
CA THR A 89 7.78 15.26 31.34
C THR A 89 7.36 15.79 29.98
N PHE A 90 6.23 16.49 29.94
CA PHE A 90 5.69 17.14 28.76
C PHE A 90 5.89 18.65 28.89
N GLU A 91 6.83 19.21 28.15
CA GLU A 91 7.12 20.65 28.20
C GLU A 91 5.99 21.48 27.58
N SER A 92 5.71 22.65 28.17
CA SER A 92 4.62 23.52 27.74
C SER A 92 4.78 23.97 26.27
N ASN A 93 3.73 23.77 25.47
CA ASN A 93 3.69 24.10 24.04
C ASN A 93 4.74 23.36 23.19
N GLU A 94 5.26 22.23 23.66
CA GLU A 94 6.22 21.41 22.93
C GLU A 94 5.67 20.03 22.58
N ILE A 95 6.29 19.41 21.57
CA ILE A 95 6.05 18.02 21.22
C ILE A 95 7.01 17.14 22.01
N THR A 96 6.45 16.26 22.82
CA THR A 96 7.19 15.15 23.43
C THR A 96 7.02 13.90 22.57
N THR A 97 8.13 13.27 22.20
CA THR A 97 8.11 11.99 21.50
C THR A 97 8.33 10.85 22.47
N THR A 98 7.54 9.80 22.34
CA THR A 98 7.78 8.56 23.08
C THR A 98 7.86 7.41 22.10
N GLU A 99 8.78 6.49 22.32
CA GLU A 99 8.97 5.31 21.47
C GLU A 99 8.89 4.07 22.36
N VAL A 100 8.23 3.03 21.88
CA VAL A 100 8.15 1.72 22.52
C VAL A 100 8.55 0.67 21.50
N GLU A 101 9.43 -0.23 21.90
CA GLU A 101 9.93 -1.34 21.09
C GLU A 101 9.72 -2.63 21.87
N TYR A 102 9.06 -3.62 21.28
CA TYR A 102 8.92 -4.93 21.90
C TYR A 102 8.86 -6.04 20.85
N SER A 103 9.15 -7.26 21.30
CA SER A 103 9.03 -8.49 20.52
C SER A 103 8.00 -9.39 21.17
N ALA A 104 7.09 -9.96 20.37
CA ALA A 104 6.04 -10.84 20.85
C ALA A 104 5.93 -12.11 19.99
N PRO A 105 5.60 -13.27 20.61
CA PRO A 105 5.19 -14.45 19.85
C PRO A 105 3.92 -14.17 19.06
N TYR A 106 3.68 -14.95 18.02
CA TYR A 106 2.40 -14.93 17.33
C TYR A 106 1.27 -15.48 18.21
N GLY A 107 0.13 -14.78 18.20
CA GLY A 107 -1.12 -15.26 18.79
C GLY A 107 -1.73 -16.41 17.98
N VAL A 108 -2.79 -17.01 18.52
CA VAL A 108 -3.54 -18.11 17.89
C VAL A 108 -4.91 -17.60 17.47
N TYR A 109 -5.27 -17.81 16.19
CA TYR A 109 -6.57 -17.45 15.63
C TYR A 109 -7.11 -18.60 14.77
N GLY A 110 -7.90 -19.49 15.38
CA GLY A 110 -8.39 -20.68 14.68
C GLY A 110 -7.23 -21.60 14.26
N SER A 111 -7.08 -21.85 12.95
CA SER A 111 -5.94 -22.56 12.36
C SER A 111 -4.76 -21.66 12.00
N SER A 112 -4.95 -20.34 12.11
CA SER A 112 -4.00 -19.31 11.70
C SER A 112 -3.30 -18.71 12.92
N LYS A 113 -2.24 -17.95 12.64
CA LYS A 113 -1.54 -17.12 13.60
C LYS A 113 -2.09 -15.69 13.56
N SER A 114 -1.88 -14.93 14.63
CA SER A 114 -2.13 -13.48 14.64
C SER A 114 -0.92 -12.68 15.07
N ALA A 115 -0.81 -11.45 14.56
CA ALA A 115 0.07 -10.42 15.10
C ALA A 115 -0.74 -9.15 15.30
N ASP A 116 -0.76 -8.67 16.53
CA ASP A 116 -1.77 -7.72 16.97
C ASP A 116 -1.14 -6.53 17.70
N TYR A 117 -1.78 -5.37 17.57
CA TYR A 117 -1.41 -4.14 18.27
C TYR A 117 -2.64 -3.40 18.78
N LEU A 118 -2.71 -3.19 20.10
CA LEU A 118 -3.74 -2.39 20.75
C LEU A 118 -3.40 -0.91 20.64
N PHE A 119 -4.08 -0.19 19.75
CA PHE A 119 -4.01 1.28 19.70
C PHE A 119 -5.14 1.94 20.49
N GLY A 120 -6.04 1.13 21.07
CA GLY A 120 -7.19 1.58 21.83
C GLY A 120 -6.87 2.43 23.06
N THR A 121 -5.67 2.28 23.62
CA THR A 121 -5.18 3.18 24.69
C THR A 121 -5.05 4.63 24.24
N GLY A 122 -5.02 4.92 22.92
CA GLY A 122 -5.14 6.27 22.42
C GLY A 122 -6.40 6.99 22.90
N ALA A 123 -7.48 6.25 23.23
CA ALA A 123 -8.74 6.79 23.70
C ALA A 123 -8.65 7.46 25.09
N THR A 124 -7.58 7.21 25.85
CA THR A 124 -7.36 7.84 27.16
C THR A 124 -6.69 9.20 27.05
N TRP A 125 -6.21 9.57 25.85
CA TRP A 125 -5.64 10.88 25.59
C TRP A 125 -6.72 11.85 25.12
N LYS A 126 -6.46 13.14 25.32
CA LYS A 126 -7.35 14.19 24.85
C LYS A 126 -7.43 14.17 23.31
N ASP A 127 -8.67 14.23 22.80
CA ASP A 127 -9.04 14.23 21.38
C ASP A 127 -8.60 12.96 20.62
N CYS A 128 -8.62 13.00 19.28
CA CYS A 128 -8.20 11.87 18.44
C CYS A 128 -6.66 11.69 18.41
N ILE A 129 -6.17 10.57 17.86
CA ILE A 129 -4.73 10.30 17.64
C ILE A 129 -4.12 11.24 16.57
N GLY A 130 -4.93 12.02 15.86
CA GLY A 130 -4.49 12.84 14.73
C GLY A 130 -4.14 11.95 13.54
N GLU A 131 -2.86 11.81 13.22
CA GLU A 131 -2.37 10.96 12.12
C GLU A 131 -1.87 9.60 12.62
N MET A 132 -2.29 8.51 11.97
CA MET A 132 -1.79 7.16 12.24
C MET A 132 -1.14 6.59 10.99
N ILE A 133 0.11 6.17 11.10
CA ILE A 133 0.88 5.53 10.03
C ILE A 133 1.24 4.12 10.48
N ILE A 134 0.75 3.11 9.76
CA ILE A 134 1.03 1.70 10.03
C ILE A 134 1.93 1.18 8.94
N LYS A 135 3.09 0.65 9.31
CA LYS A 135 4.03 -0.01 8.40
C LYS A 135 4.14 -1.47 8.79
N ILE A 136 3.99 -2.37 7.82
CA ILE A 136 4.08 -3.81 8.03
C ILE A 136 5.13 -4.37 7.09
N THR A 137 6.27 -4.76 7.63
CA THR A 137 7.40 -5.34 6.89
C THR A 137 7.43 -6.84 7.11
N ASN A 138 7.31 -7.61 6.03
CA ASN A 138 7.47 -9.05 6.09
C ASN A 138 8.90 -9.45 5.71
N THR A 139 9.65 -10.00 6.67
CA THR A 139 11.06 -10.38 6.49
C THR A 139 11.24 -11.85 6.12
N THR A 140 10.15 -12.61 6.05
CA THR A 140 10.18 -14.05 5.82
C THR A 140 9.17 -14.49 4.76
N ASP A 141 9.46 -15.61 4.11
CA ASP A 141 8.53 -16.27 3.19
C ASP A 141 7.61 -17.29 3.90
N ASP A 142 7.85 -17.52 5.19
CA ASP A 142 7.13 -18.51 6.02
C ASP A 142 5.87 -17.95 6.67
N VAL A 143 5.56 -16.66 6.46
CA VAL A 143 4.40 -15.96 7.02
C VAL A 143 3.67 -15.23 5.89
N TRP A 144 2.41 -15.57 5.68
CA TRP A 144 1.53 -15.01 4.66
C TRP A 144 0.46 -14.16 5.33
N ILE A 145 0.36 -12.89 4.94
CA ILE A 145 -0.66 -11.98 5.48
C ILE A 145 -1.95 -12.21 4.69
N ASN A 146 -2.94 -12.82 5.33
CA ASN A 146 -4.23 -13.12 4.72
C ASN A 146 -5.22 -11.96 4.88
N ALA A 147 -5.15 -11.29 6.01
CA ALA A 147 -5.99 -10.14 6.29
C ALA A 147 -5.25 -9.14 7.18
N ILE A 148 -5.54 -7.88 6.95
CA ILE A 148 -5.21 -6.78 7.84
C ILE A 148 -6.56 -6.20 8.25
N ARG A 149 -6.80 -6.06 9.54
CA ARG A 149 -8.03 -5.46 10.07
C ARG A 149 -7.65 -4.32 10.99
N ILE A 150 -8.30 -3.18 10.80
CA ILE A 150 -8.17 -2.01 11.67
C ILE A 150 -9.61 -1.65 12.04
N ASP A 151 -10.07 -2.01 13.24
CA ASP A 151 -11.40 -1.68 13.77
C ASP A 151 -12.58 -1.82 12.80
N ASN A 152 -12.85 -3.01 12.25
CA ASN A 152 -13.95 -3.27 11.28
C ASN A 152 -14.11 -2.21 10.15
N SER A 153 -13.07 -1.41 9.91
CA SER A 153 -13.11 -0.24 9.05
C SER A 153 -12.31 -0.52 7.78
N ASP A 154 -12.63 0.23 6.74
CA ASP A 154 -11.84 0.16 5.51
C ASP A 154 -10.36 0.45 5.82
N LEU A 155 -9.47 -0.34 5.22
CA LEU A 155 -8.04 -0.12 5.29
C LEU A 155 -7.66 1.19 4.59
N GLY A 156 -8.51 1.68 3.69
CA GLY A 156 -8.24 2.86 2.88
C GLY A 156 -7.11 2.59 1.89
N ASN A 157 -6.34 3.63 1.56
CA ASN A 157 -5.24 3.52 0.60
C ASN A 157 -4.07 2.74 1.21
N ILE A 158 -3.80 1.56 0.62
CA ILE A 158 -2.65 0.74 0.95
C ILE A 158 -1.53 1.06 -0.04
N ILE A 159 -0.44 1.60 0.46
CA ILE A 159 0.77 1.85 -0.31
C ILE A 159 1.73 0.70 -0.07
N ARG A 160 2.45 0.26 -1.10
CA ARG A 160 3.53 -0.72 -0.94
C ARG A 160 4.87 -0.10 -1.30
N GLU A 161 5.81 -0.19 -0.37
CA GLU A 161 7.19 0.24 -0.50
C GLU A 161 8.08 -1.00 -0.35
N ASN A 162 8.49 -1.61 -1.47
CA ASN A 162 9.23 -2.89 -1.47
C ASN A 162 8.47 -4.01 -0.73
N ASN A 163 9.04 -4.51 0.38
CA ASN A 163 8.44 -5.53 1.25
C ASN A 163 7.61 -4.96 2.40
N THR A 164 7.38 -3.65 2.40
CA THR A 164 6.63 -2.94 3.44
C THR A 164 5.28 -2.48 2.90
N ILE A 165 4.22 -2.82 3.64
CA ILE A 165 2.87 -2.30 3.43
C ILE A 165 2.74 -1.05 4.31
N VAL A 166 2.24 0.05 3.76
CA VAL A 166 2.04 1.32 4.46
C VAL A 166 0.56 1.70 4.37
N ILE A 167 -0.04 1.95 5.53
CA ILE A 167 -1.44 2.37 5.67
C ILE A 167 -1.44 3.68 6.46
N GLN A 168 -2.18 4.68 5.98
CA GLN A 168 -2.25 5.98 6.62
C GLN A 168 -3.71 6.35 6.91
N LYS A 169 -3.98 6.73 8.15
CA LYS A 169 -5.29 7.23 8.60
C LYS A 169 -5.14 8.60 9.25
N LYS A 170 -6.20 9.41 9.15
CA LYS A 170 -6.30 10.74 9.76
C LYS A 170 -7.54 10.82 10.64
N ASN A 171 -7.47 11.64 11.68
CA ASN A 171 -8.53 11.85 12.67
C ASN A 171 -9.01 10.52 13.26
N VAL A 172 -8.08 9.70 13.77
CA VAL A 172 -8.40 8.37 14.31
C VAL A 172 -8.96 8.48 15.72
N TYR A 173 -10.22 8.07 15.89
CA TYR A 173 -10.92 8.02 17.18
C TYR A 173 -10.98 6.57 17.67
N PRO A 174 -9.96 6.09 18.41
CA PRO A 174 -9.99 4.73 18.95
C PRO A 174 -11.07 4.57 20.02
N LYS A 175 -11.60 3.36 20.13
CA LYS A 175 -12.24 2.85 21.35
C LYS A 175 -11.17 2.18 22.21
N ILE A 176 -11.48 1.93 23.49
CA ILE A 176 -10.49 1.33 24.41
C ILE A 176 -10.00 -0.05 23.92
N GLU A 177 -10.85 -0.77 23.19
CA GLU A 177 -10.58 -2.09 22.61
C GLU A 177 -10.03 -2.07 21.18
N SER A 178 -9.77 -0.89 20.61
CA SER A 178 -9.35 -0.77 19.21
C SER A 178 -8.01 -1.45 18.94
N GLU A 179 -7.95 -2.28 17.90
CA GLU A 179 -6.78 -3.08 17.55
C GLU A 179 -6.48 -3.10 16.04
N ILE A 180 -5.19 -3.21 15.73
CA ILE A 180 -4.72 -3.67 14.44
C ILE A 180 -4.52 -5.18 14.57
N PHE A 181 -5.19 -5.94 13.73
CA PHE A 181 -5.16 -7.40 13.73
C PHE A 181 -4.64 -7.91 12.38
N LEU A 182 -3.53 -8.66 12.40
CA LEU A 182 -2.98 -9.31 11.22
C LEU A 182 -3.30 -10.80 11.28
N GLU A 183 -4.05 -11.30 10.30
CA GLU A 183 -4.31 -12.73 10.13
C GLU A 183 -3.19 -13.34 9.30
N LEU A 184 -2.49 -14.32 9.86
CA LEU A 184 -1.24 -14.84 9.32
C LEU A 184 -1.30 -16.36 9.13
N ASP A 185 -0.89 -16.83 7.96
CA ASP A 185 -0.76 -18.26 7.67
C ASP A 185 0.67 -18.67 7.29
N ARG A 186 0.93 -19.98 7.36
CA ARG A 186 2.23 -20.57 6.97
C ARG A 186 2.37 -20.75 5.46
N VAL A 187 1.25 -20.73 4.75
CA VAL A 187 1.12 -20.97 3.31
C VAL A 187 0.01 -20.06 2.78
N PRO A 188 -0.05 -19.74 1.47
CA PRO A 188 -1.17 -18.97 0.93
C PRO A 188 -2.48 -19.72 1.11
N ASP A 189 -3.59 -18.97 1.22
CA ASP A 189 -4.95 -19.53 1.39
C ASP A 189 -5.27 -20.69 0.46
N CYS A 190 -4.85 -20.60 -0.82
CA CYS A 190 -5.11 -21.64 -1.81
C CYS A 190 -4.50 -23.01 -1.46
N LEU A 191 -3.51 -23.05 -0.55
CA LEU A 191 -2.96 -24.28 0.01
C LEU A 191 -3.58 -24.66 1.36
N VAL A 192 -4.17 -23.71 2.08
CA VAL A 192 -4.90 -24.00 3.33
C VAL A 192 -6.20 -24.76 3.00
N SER A 193 -6.93 -24.32 1.98
CA SER A 193 -8.17 -24.96 1.51
C SER A 193 -7.96 -26.42 1.09
N LEU A 194 -6.82 -26.71 0.46
CA LEU A 194 -6.41 -28.06 0.05
C LEU A 194 -6.20 -29.03 1.20
N ARG A 195 -5.92 -28.51 2.41
CA ARG A 195 -5.58 -29.32 3.58
C ARG A 195 -6.74 -29.54 4.55
N VAL A 196 -7.66 -28.57 4.68
CA VAL A 196 -8.64 -28.55 5.78
C VAL A 196 -10.05 -28.99 5.35
N ILE A 197 -10.50 -28.67 4.13
CA ILE A 197 -11.94 -28.74 3.80
C ILE A 197 -12.22 -29.67 2.61
N ASN A 198 -11.20 -30.05 1.85
CA ASN A 198 -11.41 -30.76 0.59
C ASN A 198 -10.79 -32.17 0.57
N PRO A 199 -11.57 -33.24 0.85
CA PRO A 199 -11.07 -34.61 0.76
C PRO A 199 -10.65 -35.01 -0.66
N GLU A 200 -11.11 -34.28 -1.68
CA GLU A 200 -10.70 -34.46 -3.09
C GLU A 200 -9.47 -33.62 -3.47
N ARG A 201 -8.97 -32.75 -2.57
CA ARG A 201 -7.86 -31.81 -2.82
C ARG A 201 -8.05 -31.01 -4.12
N ARG A 202 -9.25 -30.47 -4.36
CA ARG A 202 -9.49 -29.67 -5.58
C ARG A 202 -8.63 -28.42 -5.55
N TRP A 203 -7.88 -28.26 -6.62
CA TRP A 203 -7.00 -27.12 -6.85
C TRP A 203 -7.80 -25.81 -6.90
N ASP A 204 -7.69 -24.98 -5.86
CA ASP A 204 -8.51 -23.77 -5.71
C ASP A 204 -8.50 -22.86 -6.93
N PHE A 205 -7.34 -22.65 -7.57
CA PHE A 205 -7.23 -21.78 -8.74
C PHE A 205 -7.91 -22.32 -10.01
N ARG A 206 -8.28 -23.60 -10.01
CA ARG A 206 -9.13 -24.18 -11.06
C ARG A 206 -10.55 -23.63 -10.97
N ASP A 207 -11.06 -23.47 -9.75
CA ASP A 207 -12.48 -23.21 -9.49
C ASP A 207 -12.75 -21.75 -9.14
N TYR A 208 -11.74 -21.02 -8.64
CA TYR A 208 -11.87 -19.65 -8.15
C TYR A 208 -10.91 -18.68 -8.83
N ILE A 209 -11.37 -17.43 -9.02
CA ILE A 209 -10.56 -16.31 -9.49
C ILE A 209 -10.20 -15.45 -8.28
N ILE A 210 -8.92 -15.10 -8.15
CA ILE A 210 -8.44 -14.09 -7.20
C ILE A 210 -9.04 -12.76 -7.66
N SER A 211 -10.04 -12.20 -6.98
CA SER A 211 -10.66 -10.93 -7.41
C SER A 211 -9.70 -9.77 -7.14
N GLU A 212 -9.57 -8.78 -8.04
CA GLU A 212 -8.69 -7.60 -7.84
C GLU A 212 -9.13 -6.74 -6.65
N SER A 213 -10.44 -6.50 -6.51
CA SER A 213 -11.03 -5.67 -5.46
C SER A 213 -10.86 -6.26 -4.06
N GLU A 214 -10.73 -7.59 -3.94
CA GLU A 214 -10.53 -8.29 -2.67
C GLU A 214 -9.14 -8.96 -2.62
N SER A 215 -8.25 -8.58 -3.55
CA SER A 215 -7.01 -9.31 -3.80
C SER A 215 -6.05 -9.18 -2.63
N LYS A 216 -5.77 -10.30 -1.97
CA LYS A 216 -4.69 -10.46 -0.98
C LYS A 216 -3.30 -10.35 -1.60
N LEU A 217 -3.19 -10.34 -2.94
CA LEU A 217 -1.90 -10.20 -3.63
C LEU A 217 -1.14 -8.94 -3.21
N LYS A 218 -1.86 -7.86 -2.86
CA LYS A 218 -1.28 -6.61 -2.35
C LYS A 218 -0.53 -6.78 -1.02
N PHE A 219 -0.80 -7.85 -0.27
CA PHE A 219 -0.16 -8.15 1.01
C PHE A 219 1.09 -9.03 0.86
N TYR A 220 1.16 -9.88 -0.15
CA TYR A 220 2.26 -10.84 -0.34
C TYR A 220 3.56 -10.17 -0.81
N SER A 221 4.73 -10.66 -0.38
CA SER A 221 6.04 -10.24 -0.87
C SER A 221 6.24 -10.59 -2.36
N THR A 222 7.24 -9.98 -3.02
CA THR A 222 7.57 -10.34 -4.41
C THR A 222 7.94 -11.82 -4.54
N THR A 223 8.66 -12.36 -3.56
CA THR A 223 9.01 -13.78 -3.51
C THR A 223 7.77 -14.65 -3.32
N GLN A 224 6.83 -14.24 -2.46
CA GLN A 224 5.56 -14.93 -2.27
C GLN A 224 4.69 -14.95 -3.54
N LEU A 225 4.61 -13.84 -4.28
CA LEU A 225 3.94 -13.82 -5.58
C LEU A 225 4.57 -14.80 -6.58
N ARG A 226 5.91 -14.88 -6.61
CA ARG A 226 6.64 -15.86 -7.41
C ARG A 226 6.26 -17.29 -7.02
N TYR A 227 6.19 -17.61 -5.72
CA TYR A 227 5.71 -18.94 -5.29
C TYR A 227 4.28 -19.19 -5.74
N LEU A 228 3.39 -18.22 -5.57
CA LEU A 228 1.98 -18.33 -5.96
C LEU A 228 1.80 -18.58 -7.46
N ARG A 229 2.57 -17.88 -8.30
CA ARG A 229 2.62 -18.11 -9.74
C ARG A 229 3.08 -19.52 -10.08
N ASN A 230 4.18 -19.96 -9.48
CA ASN A 230 4.76 -21.28 -9.77
C ASN A 230 3.90 -22.43 -9.22
N LEU A 231 3.09 -22.20 -8.19
CA LEU A 231 2.14 -23.18 -7.70
C LEU A 231 1.12 -23.63 -8.77
N ILE A 232 0.68 -22.73 -9.65
CA ILE A 232 -0.20 -23.08 -10.79
C ILE A 232 0.47 -24.11 -11.69
N PHE A 233 1.75 -23.94 -11.99
CA PHE A 233 2.53 -24.89 -12.78
C PHE A 233 2.81 -26.19 -12.01
N ALA A 234 3.06 -26.09 -10.70
CA ALA A 234 3.31 -27.23 -9.82
C ALA A 234 2.09 -28.16 -9.73
N ALA A 235 0.86 -27.62 -9.76
CA ALA A 235 -0.38 -28.40 -9.78
C ALA A 235 -0.45 -29.40 -10.95
N TYR A 236 0.24 -29.10 -12.06
CA TYR A 236 0.34 -29.97 -13.24
C TYR A 236 1.66 -30.76 -13.32
N GLY A 237 2.51 -30.69 -12.30
CA GLY A 237 3.78 -31.41 -12.23
C GLY A 237 4.91 -30.78 -13.06
N HIS A 238 4.92 -29.44 -13.21
CA HIS A 238 6.04 -28.76 -13.87
C HIS A 238 7.36 -29.04 -13.15
N THR A 239 8.43 -29.35 -13.89
CA THR A 239 9.77 -29.56 -13.32
C THR A 239 10.53 -28.24 -13.26
N PHE A 240 10.73 -27.70 -12.05
CA PHE A 240 11.45 -26.43 -11.88
C PHE A 240 12.96 -26.64 -11.83
N LYS A 241 13.71 -25.76 -12.52
CA LYS A 241 15.18 -25.66 -12.39
C LYS A 241 15.63 -24.80 -11.22
N SER A 242 14.69 -24.08 -10.60
CA SER A 242 14.96 -23.06 -9.59
C SER A 242 15.04 -23.70 -8.20
N ASP A 243 16.19 -23.62 -7.55
CA ASP A 243 16.43 -24.27 -6.26
C ASP A 243 15.52 -23.73 -5.14
N ASP A 244 15.29 -22.42 -5.10
CA ASP A 244 14.36 -21.75 -4.18
C ASP A 244 12.94 -22.34 -4.30
N ILE A 245 12.42 -22.45 -5.53
CA ILE A 245 11.09 -23.02 -5.78
C ILE A 245 11.04 -24.49 -5.36
N ASN A 246 12.05 -25.27 -5.72
CA ASN A 246 12.12 -26.69 -5.38
C ASN A 246 12.18 -26.90 -3.85
N GLN A 247 12.96 -26.10 -3.13
CA GLN A 247 13.03 -26.16 -1.66
C GLN A 247 11.70 -25.78 -1.02
N TRP A 248 11.06 -24.72 -1.50
CA TRP A 248 9.77 -24.26 -0.99
C TRP A 248 8.66 -25.30 -1.24
N LEU A 249 8.57 -25.86 -2.46
CA LEU A 249 7.62 -26.92 -2.80
C LEU A 249 7.87 -28.19 -1.99
N LYS A 250 9.13 -28.58 -1.77
CA LYS A 250 9.47 -29.72 -0.90
C LYS A 250 8.98 -29.51 0.54
N LYS A 251 9.12 -28.28 1.05
CA LYS A 251 8.71 -27.92 2.41
C LYS A 251 7.19 -27.88 2.57
N TYR A 252 6.46 -27.33 1.61
CA TYR A 252 5.03 -27.00 1.76
C TYR A 252 4.06 -27.79 0.88
N CYS A 253 4.54 -28.51 -0.12
CA CYS A 253 3.70 -29.18 -1.14
C CYS A 253 4.11 -30.64 -1.40
N SER A 254 4.99 -31.23 -0.57
CA SER A 254 5.53 -32.57 -0.78
C SER A 254 4.50 -33.70 -0.75
N ASP A 255 3.31 -33.43 -0.23
CA ASP A 255 2.19 -34.36 -0.15
C ASP A 255 1.39 -34.49 -1.45
N TRP A 256 1.60 -33.59 -2.43
CA TRP A 256 0.87 -33.61 -3.71
C TRP A 256 1.70 -33.22 -4.94
N TYR A 257 2.78 -32.45 -4.79
CA TYR A 257 3.61 -32.05 -5.92
C TYR A 257 4.50 -33.21 -6.40
N ILE A 258 4.28 -33.63 -7.65
CA ILE A 258 5.05 -34.69 -8.32
C ILE A 258 5.57 -34.14 -9.66
N PRO A 259 6.89 -33.96 -9.85
CA PRO A 259 7.43 -33.50 -11.12
C PRO A 259 7.24 -34.55 -12.22
N LYS A 260 6.66 -34.12 -13.35
CA LYS A 260 6.33 -34.97 -14.51
C LYS A 260 7.01 -34.51 -15.80
N GLY A 261 7.26 -33.21 -15.94
CA GLY A 261 7.92 -32.64 -17.12
C GLY A 261 7.68 -31.15 -17.27
N THR A 262 7.79 -30.63 -18.49
CA THR A 262 7.52 -29.22 -18.78
C THR A 262 6.02 -28.99 -18.96
N VAL A 263 5.45 -28.12 -18.13
CA VAL A 263 4.06 -27.64 -18.25
C VAL A 263 4.04 -26.27 -18.94
N THR A 264 3.04 -26.06 -19.80
CA THR A 264 2.77 -24.77 -20.47
C THR A 264 1.34 -24.30 -20.19
N GLU A 265 1.07 -23.02 -20.40
CA GLU A 265 -0.25 -22.41 -20.18
C GLU A 265 -1.39 -23.03 -21.01
N LYS A 266 -1.06 -23.81 -22.05
CA LYS A 266 -2.06 -24.56 -22.85
C LYS A 266 -2.81 -25.60 -22.03
N GLN A 267 -2.26 -26.03 -20.90
CA GLN A 267 -2.88 -27.02 -20.01
C GLN A 267 -3.83 -26.38 -18.99
N PHE A 268 -3.80 -25.05 -18.85
CA PHE A 268 -4.57 -24.32 -17.87
C PHE A 268 -5.99 -24.06 -18.36
N ASN A 269 -6.94 -24.09 -17.43
CA ASN A 269 -8.29 -23.60 -17.69
C ASN A 269 -8.34 -22.05 -17.67
N GLU A 270 -9.50 -21.49 -17.97
CA GLU A 270 -9.65 -20.02 -18.05
C GLU A 270 -9.46 -19.31 -16.70
N ASN A 271 -9.86 -19.93 -15.59
CA ASN A 271 -9.65 -19.36 -14.25
C ASN A 271 -8.17 -19.33 -13.88
N GLU A 272 -7.42 -20.40 -14.16
CA GLU A 272 -5.99 -20.49 -13.90
C GLU A 272 -5.20 -19.50 -14.75
N LYS A 273 -5.55 -19.32 -16.03
CA LYS A 273 -4.96 -18.28 -16.88
C LYS A 273 -5.24 -16.88 -16.34
N LYS A 274 -6.46 -16.62 -15.89
CA LYS A 274 -6.83 -15.33 -15.30
C LYS A 274 -6.06 -15.07 -14.01
N ASN A 275 -5.95 -16.05 -13.11
CA ASN A 275 -5.17 -15.94 -11.88
C ASN A 275 -3.69 -15.71 -12.17
N LEU A 276 -3.13 -16.45 -13.14
CA LEU A 276 -1.76 -16.25 -13.59
C LEU A 276 -1.52 -14.82 -14.07
N ALA A 277 -2.42 -14.30 -14.90
CA ALA A 277 -2.34 -12.93 -15.41
C ALA A 277 -2.41 -11.89 -14.28
N LEU A 278 -3.30 -12.06 -13.31
CA LEU A 278 -3.43 -11.15 -12.16
C LEU A 278 -2.18 -11.14 -11.27
N ILE A 279 -1.59 -12.32 -11.02
CA ILE A 279 -0.33 -12.41 -10.26
C ILE A 279 0.79 -11.72 -11.03
N GLN A 280 0.93 -11.98 -12.33
CA GLN A 280 1.94 -11.37 -13.18
C GLN A 280 1.77 -9.85 -13.29
N GLN A 281 0.53 -9.37 -13.35
CA GLN A 281 0.23 -7.93 -13.36
C GLN A 281 0.69 -7.26 -12.07
N GLU A 282 0.43 -7.88 -10.91
CA GLU A 282 0.90 -7.37 -9.62
C GLU A 282 2.44 -7.45 -9.50
N GLU A 283 3.08 -8.52 -10.00
CA GLU A 283 4.55 -8.63 -10.10
C GLU A 283 5.12 -7.50 -10.99
N ALA A 284 4.52 -7.25 -12.15
CA ALA A 284 4.93 -6.21 -13.09
C ALA A 284 4.76 -4.81 -12.48
N ARG A 285 3.65 -4.56 -11.77
CA ARG A 285 3.38 -3.31 -11.04
C ARG A 285 4.51 -2.97 -10.06
N ARG A 286 5.13 -3.98 -9.45
CA ARG A 286 6.20 -3.80 -8.46
C ARG A 286 7.58 -3.63 -9.10
N ASN A 287 7.84 -4.35 -10.19
CA ASN A 287 9.12 -4.26 -10.89
C ASN A 287 9.26 -2.96 -11.70
N ASN A 288 8.14 -2.37 -12.12
CA ASN A 288 8.07 -1.08 -12.81
C ASN A 288 7.24 -0.07 -11.99
N PRO A 289 7.77 0.42 -10.85
CA PRO A 289 7.10 1.47 -10.11
C PRO A 289 6.90 2.70 -11.01
N PRO A 290 5.90 3.56 -10.75
CA PRO A 290 5.50 4.67 -11.63
C PRO A 290 6.64 5.66 -11.95
N ILE A 291 7.66 5.73 -11.09
CA ILE A 291 8.88 6.52 -11.33
C ILE A 291 9.63 6.00 -12.57
N ASN A 292 9.69 4.67 -12.78
CA ASN A 292 10.36 4.10 -13.95
C ASN A 292 9.59 4.43 -15.24
N TYR A 293 8.25 4.41 -15.22
CA TYR A 293 7.45 4.76 -16.39
C TYR A 293 7.65 6.21 -16.85
N LEU A 294 7.67 7.17 -15.92
CA LEU A 294 7.92 8.57 -16.27
C LEU A 294 9.36 8.77 -16.76
N ASN A 295 10.34 8.16 -16.10
CA ASN A 295 11.73 8.25 -16.52
C ASN A 295 11.92 7.65 -17.92
N GLU A 296 11.32 6.49 -18.23
CA GLU A 296 11.34 5.89 -19.55
C GLU A 296 10.67 6.78 -20.59
N TYR A 297 9.47 7.32 -20.31
CA TYR A 297 8.78 8.22 -21.24
C TYR A 297 9.58 9.49 -21.55
N PHE A 298 10.23 10.07 -20.54
CA PHE A 298 11.05 11.27 -20.68
C PHE A 298 12.52 10.97 -21.03
N ASP A 299 12.87 9.75 -21.45
CA ASP A 299 14.24 9.38 -21.83
C ASP A 299 15.29 9.71 -20.74
N ASN A 300 14.89 9.61 -19.46
CA ASN A 300 15.64 10.01 -18.26
C ASN A 300 15.98 11.50 -18.18
N GLU A 301 15.37 12.36 -19.00
CA GLU A 301 15.46 13.80 -18.87
C GLU A 301 14.73 14.30 -17.60
N LYS A 302 15.20 15.41 -17.04
CA LYS A 302 14.58 16.02 -15.87
C LYS A 302 13.23 16.63 -16.25
N TYR A 303 12.16 16.18 -15.60
CA TYR A 303 10.81 16.70 -15.78
C TYR A 303 10.25 17.32 -14.49
N SER A 304 9.26 18.18 -14.66
CA SER A 304 8.44 18.74 -13.58
C SER A 304 7.12 17.99 -13.49
N THR A 305 6.48 17.96 -12.31
CA THR A 305 5.15 17.36 -12.12
C THR A 305 4.24 18.30 -11.36
N ILE A 306 3.01 18.48 -11.87
CA ILE A 306 1.95 19.23 -11.19
C ILE A 306 0.71 18.35 -11.04
N SER A 307 0.03 18.46 -9.90
CA SER A 307 -1.27 17.83 -9.67
C SER A 307 -2.40 18.73 -10.15
N SER A 308 -3.41 18.14 -10.77
CA SER A 308 -4.66 18.82 -11.08
C SER A 308 -5.48 19.10 -9.82
N LYS A 309 -6.48 19.99 -9.95
CA LYS A 309 -7.59 20.08 -8.98
C LYS A 309 -8.61 18.94 -9.15
N MET A 310 -8.53 18.19 -10.25
CA MET A 310 -9.24 16.91 -10.43
C MET A 310 -8.51 15.84 -9.62
N GLU A 311 -9.27 15.05 -8.86
CA GLU A 311 -8.71 13.98 -8.03
C GLU A 311 -7.90 13.00 -8.90
N ASN A 312 -6.68 12.70 -8.46
CA ASN A 312 -5.75 11.74 -9.06
C ASN A 312 -5.24 12.06 -10.50
N ILE A 313 -5.50 13.24 -11.06
CA ILE A 313 -4.95 13.64 -12.36
C ILE A 313 -3.67 14.45 -12.20
N TYR A 314 -2.63 14.11 -12.97
CA TYR A 314 -1.32 14.75 -12.93
C TYR A 314 -0.84 15.09 -14.35
N LEU A 315 0.02 16.11 -14.44
CA LEU A 315 0.81 16.42 -15.62
C LEU A 315 2.28 16.38 -15.23
N SER A 316 3.04 15.49 -15.86
CA SER A 316 4.50 15.53 -15.86
C SER A 316 4.98 16.09 -17.19
N TYR A 317 6.01 16.94 -17.20
CA TYR A 317 6.42 17.64 -18.42
C TYR A 317 7.85 18.17 -18.40
N ILE A 318 8.40 18.39 -19.60
CA ILE A 318 9.64 19.13 -19.85
C ILE A 318 9.27 20.53 -20.32
N GLU A 319 9.83 21.51 -19.62
CA GLU A 319 9.62 22.93 -19.91
C GLU A 319 10.69 23.44 -20.87
N ARG A 320 10.29 24.26 -21.84
CA ARG A 320 11.21 24.92 -22.75
C ARG A 320 11.73 26.21 -22.14
N ASP A 321 13.05 26.34 -21.98
CA ASP A 321 13.77 27.60 -21.71
C ASP A 321 13.16 28.47 -20.58
N ASN A 322 12.60 27.87 -19.53
CA ASN A 322 11.91 28.56 -18.42
C ASN A 322 10.68 29.41 -18.83
N THR A 323 10.06 29.09 -19.96
CA THR A 323 8.92 29.84 -20.52
C THR A 323 7.55 29.39 -19.97
N LYS A 324 7.52 28.37 -19.12
CA LYS A 324 6.33 27.58 -18.72
C LYS A 324 5.62 26.87 -19.88
N LEU A 325 6.23 26.85 -21.06
CA LEU A 325 5.71 26.13 -22.22
C LEU A 325 6.27 24.71 -22.26
N VAL A 326 5.40 23.77 -22.57
CA VAL A 326 5.63 22.32 -22.57
C VAL A 326 5.98 21.86 -23.98
N THR A 327 7.10 21.18 -24.14
CA THR A 327 7.48 20.55 -25.43
C THR A 327 7.30 19.04 -25.42
N LYS A 328 7.41 18.41 -24.24
CA LYS A 328 7.13 17.00 -24.03
C LYS A 328 6.40 16.85 -22.70
N GLY A 329 5.35 16.03 -22.65
CA GLY A 329 4.53 15.89 -21.45
C GLY A 329 3.65 14.66 -21.45
N LEU A 330 3.23 14.26 -20.26
CA LEU A 330 2.32 13.14 -20.02
C LEU A 330 1.24 13.61 -19.04
N ILE A 331 -0.01 13.54 -19.47
CA ILE A 331 -1.17 13.68 -18.59
C ILE A 331 -1.65 12.29 -18.23
N TYR A 332 -1.81 12.01 -16.95
CA TYR A 332 -2.16 10.68 -16.48
C TYR A 332 -3.04 10.72 -15.24
N ASN A 333 -3.77 9.64 -15.04
CA ASN A 333 -4.37 9.32 -13.75
C ASN A 333 -3.39 8.50 -12.93
N LYS A 334 -3.26 8.78 -11.63
CA LYS A 334 -2.43 8.02 -10.71
C LYS A 334 -3.32 7.35 -9.66
N ILE A 335 -3.61 6.07 -9.86
CA ILE A 335 -4.38 5.23 -8.94
C ILE A 335 -3.44 4.17 -8.37
N ASP A 336 -3.30 4.09 -7.04
CA ASP A 336 -2.46 3.07 -6.38
C ASP A 336 -1.02 3.01 -6.91
N ASN A 337 -0.43 4.18 -7.18
CA ASN A 337 0.88 4.32 -7.82
C ASN A 337 0.96 3.71 -9.24
N VAL A 338 -0.14 3.43 -9.90
CA VAL A 338 -0.18 3.09 -11.33
C VAL A 338 -0.43 4.36 -12.12
N ILE A 339 0.46 4.64 -13.08
CA ILE A 339 0.25 5.68 -14.07
C ILE A 339 -0.63 5.09 -15.17
N GLN A 340 -1.83 5.66 -15.32
CA GLN A 340 -2.72 5.40 -16.44
C GLN A 340 -2.63 6.61 -17.38
N PRO A 341 -1.87 6.52 -18.48
CA PRO A 341 -1.77 7.60 -19.46
C PRO A 341 -3.14 8.00 -19.99
N LEU A 342 -3.35 9.30 -20.10
CA LEU A 342 -4.54 9.89 -20.72
C LEU A 342 -4.16 10.62 -22.00
N PHE A 343 -3.10 11.43 -21.95
CA PHE A 343 -2.55 12.12 -23.12
C PHE A 343 -1.02 12.09 -23.12
N PHE A 344 -0.47 11.84 -24.30
CA PHE A 344 0.94 11.97 -24.61
C PHE A 344 1.15 13.24 -25.42
N ILE A 345 2.18 14.01 -25.06
CA ILE A 345 2.54 15.28 -25.68
C ILE A 345 3.99 15.18 -26.12
N ASP A 346 4.22 15.32 -27.42
CA ASP A 346 5.54 15.27 -28.03
C ASP A 346 5.63 16.26 -29.19
N GLY A 347 6.36 17.34 -28.97
CA GLY A 347 6.38 18.49 -29.87
C GLY A 347 4.97 19.08 -30.04
N TYR A 348 4.57 19.30 -31.29
CA TYR A 348 3.24 19.81 -31.63
C TYR A 348 2.15 18.72 -31.67
N ILE A 349 2.48 17.48 -31.31
CA ILE A 349 1.55 16.35 -31.39
C ILE A 349 1.02 16.02 -29.99
N ILE A 350 -0.30 15.96 -29.87
CA ILE A 350 -1.01 15.39 -28.72
C ILE A 350 -1.69 14.11 -29.18
N LYS A 351 -1.47 13.01 -28.47
CA LYS A 351 -2.14 11.72 -28.68
C LYS A 351 -2.92 11.34 -27.43
N ASP A 352 -4.09 10.74 -27.60
CA ASP A 352 -4.76 10.06 -26.49
C ASP A 352 -4.12 8.69 -26.19
N LYS A 353 -4.62 8.00 -25.17
CA LYS A 353 -4.17 6.65 -24.79
C LYS A 353 -4.31 5.60 -25.90
N ASP A 354 -5.25 5.79 -26.83
CA ASP A 354 -5.54 4.87 -27.94
C ASP A 354 -4.75 5.27 -29.20
N SER A 355 -3.75 6.15 -29.04
CA SER A 355 -2.85 6.67 -30.08
C SER A 355 -3.53 7.51 -31.16
N ASN A 356 -4.76 7.99 -30.93
CA ASN A 356 -5.41 8.91 -31.85
C ASN A 356 -4.76 10.28 -31.72
N GLN A 357 -4.26 10.80 -32.84
CA GLN A 357 -3.74 12.16 -32.90
C GLN A 357 -4.88 13.17 -32.75
N VAL A 358 -4.73 14.10 -31.80
CA VAL A 358 -5.77 15.06 -31.44
C VAL A 358 -5.41 16.50 -31.79
N SER A 359 -4.14 16.77 -32.11
CA SER A 359 -3.66 18.05 -32.67
C SER A 359 -3.19 17.88 -34.13
N TYR A 360 -3.28 18.93 -34.95
CA TYR A 360 -2.88 18.89 -36.36
C TYR A 360 -1.57 19.66 -36.60
N PRO A 361 -0.78 19.28 -37.63
CA PRO A 361 0.47 19.98 -37.96
C PRO A 361 0.23 21.43 -38.35
N ILE A 362 1.09 22.33 -37.86
CA ILE A 362 1.09 23.74 -38.26
C ILE A 362 2.04 23.89 -39.46
N ALA A 363 1.48 24.07 -40.65
CA ALA A 363 2.27 24.08 -41.88
C ALA A 363 3.07 25.39 -42.10
N THR A 364 2.67 26.50 -41.47
CA THR A 364 3.16 27.85 -41.80
C THR A 364 3.90 28.55 -40.66
N GLN A 365 3.99 27.93 -39.49
CA GLN A 365 4.60 28.55 -38.30
C GLN A 365 5.45 27.53 -37.54
N GLU A 366 6.54 27.99 -36.95
CA GLU A 366 7.45 27.14 -36.19
C GLU A 366 6.85 26.87 -34.79
N PHE A 367 6.66 25.60 -34.44
CA PHE A 367 6.19 25.22 -33.11
C PHE A 367 7.18 25.62 -32.03
N PHE A 368 6.69 26.31 -31.00
CA PHE A 368 7.50 26.73 -29.86
C PHE A 368 7.21 25.91 -28.59
N GLY A 369 5.94 25.70 -28.25
CA GLY A 369 5.54 24.92 -27.09
C GLY A 369 4.04 24.95 -26.81
N TRP A 370 3.59 24.19 -25.82
CA TRP A 370 2.22 24.18 -25.33
C TRP A 370 2.09 24.91 -24.01
N LYS A 371 1.05 25.74 -23.87
CA LYS A 371 0.52 26.10 -22.57
C LYS A 371 -0.60 25.11 -22.22
N ILE A 372 -0.49 24.46 -21.08
CA ILE A 372 -1.44 23.44 -20.61
C ILE A 372 -2.06 23.90 -19.30
N GLU A 373 -3.37 23.93 -19.21
CA GLU A 373 -4.09 24.30 -17.99
C GLU A 373 -4.99 23.16 -17.53
N LEU A 374 -4.77 22.72 -16.28
CA LEU A 374 -5.56 21.69 -15.61
C LEU A 374 -6.60 22.36 -14.70
N ASN A 375 -7.86 22.34 -15.12
CA ASN A 375 -8.99 22.90 -14.36
C ASN A 375 -9.75 21.79 -13.63
N LYS A 376 -10.71 22.16 -12.76
CA LYS A 376 -11.51 21.19 -11.97
C LYS A 376 -12.31 20.19 -12.83
N THR A 377 -12.62 20.53 -14.08
CA THR A 377 -13.49 19.73 -14.96
C THR A 377 -13.01 19.68 -16.40
N SER A 378 -11.83 20.25 -16.69
CA SER A 378 -11.33 20.34 -18.07
C SER A 378 -9.83 20.47 -18.16
N ILE A 379 -9.31 20.13 -19.33
CA ILE A 379 -7.92 20.37 -19.72
C ILE A 379 -7.94 21.21 -21.00
N SER A 380 -7.17 22.29 -21.02
CA SER A 380 -6.98 23.12 -22.22
C SER A 380 -5.51 23.11 -22.65
N PHE A 381 -5.33 23.08 -23.97
CA PHE A 381 -4.05 23.13 -24.66
C PHE A 381 -4.05 24.32 -25.60
N GLN A 382 -3.10 25.23 -25.43
CA GLN A 382 -2.87 26.35 -26.35
C GLN A 382 -1.47 26.23 -26.92
N ILE A 383 -1.37 26.19 -28.25
CA ILE A 383 -0.08 26.12 -28.93
C ILE A 383 0.49 27.52 -29.11
N PHE A 384 1.78 27.63 -28.86
CA PHE A 384 2.59 28.82 -29.08
C PHE A 384 3.56 28.56 -30.22
N THR A 385 3.69 29.52 -31.13
CA THR A 385 4.55 29.44 -32.30
C THR A 385 5.46 30.66 -32.40
N ASN A 386 6.46 30.60 -33.29
CA ASN A 386 7.36 31.71 -33.61
C ASN A 386 7.97 32.35 -32.35
N GLN A 387 8.69 31.54 -31.57
CA GLN A 387 9.33 31.96 -30.30
C GLN A 387 8.33 32.45 -29.23
N GLY A 388 7.10 31.92 -29.25
CA GLY A 388 6.06 32.25 -28.26
C GLY A 388 5.34 33.57 -28.53
N LYS A 389 5.56 34.19 -29.69
CA LYS A 389 4.94 35.47 -30.05
C LYS A 389 3.51 35.31 -30.58
N ASN A 390 3.20 34.14 -31.12
CA ASN A 390 1.92 33.83 -31.73
C ASN A 390 1.25 32.66 -31.02
N THR A 391 -0.08 32.60 -31.08
CA THR A 391 -0.88 31.47 -30.60
C THR A 391 -1.86 31.03 -31.68
N THR A 392 -2.34 29.78 -31.62
CA THR A 392 -3.47 29.32 -32.44
C THR A 392 -4.64 28.90 -31.54
N ASP A 393 -5.72 28.45 -32.17
CA ASP A 393 -6.91 27.94 -31.49
C ASP A 393 -6.57 26.90 -30.42
N SER A 394 -7.20 27.05 -29.27
CA SER A 394 -7.03 26.14 -28.15
C SER A 394 -7.85 24.87 -28.34
N ILE A 395 -7.31 23.73 -27.90
CA ILE A 395 -8.04 22.48 -27.79
C ILE A 395 -8.46 22.31 -26.34
N LYS A 396 -9.74 22.05 -26.09
CA LYS A 396 -10.26 21.81 -24.75
C LYS A 396 -10.93 20.44 -24.67
N PHE A 397 -10.69 19.75 -23.56
CA PHE A 397 -11.31 18.49 -23.21
C PHE A 397 -12.06 18.64 -21.90
N LEU A 398 -13.28 18.10 -21.84
CA LEU A 398 -14.10 18.06 -20.64
C LEU A 398 -13.98 16.68 -20.00
N TRP A 399 -13.88 16.65 -18.69
CA TRP A 399 -13.88 15.40 -17.93
C TRP A 399 -15.30 14.85 -17.82
N ASN A 400 -15.51 13.62 -18.28
CA ASN A 400 -16.77 12.89 -18.10
C ASN A 400 -16.62 11.98 -16.87
N ASP A 401 -17.22 12.38 -15.74
CA ASP A 401 -17.15 11.63 -14.48
C ASP A 401 -17.73 10.21 -14.59
N ARG A 402 -18.76 10.02 -15.41
CA ARG A 402 -19.44 8.74 -15.57
C ARG A 402 -18.55 7.72 -16.28
N GLU A 403 -17.86 8.16 -17.33
CA GLU A 403 -17.02 7.30 -18.16
C GLU A 403 -15.54 7.35 -17.76
N ARG A 404 -15.20 8.20 -16.78
CA ARG A 404 -13.82 8.43 -16.28
C ARG A 404 -12.85 8.71 -17.43
N LYS A 405 -13.27 9.50 -18.41
CA LYS A 405 -12.48 9.84 -19.60
C LYS A 405 -12.64 11.31 -20.00
N PHE A 406 -11.67 11.81 -20.75
CA PHE A 406 -11.75 13.13 -21.36
C PHE A 406 -12.45 13.06 -22.72
N GLU A 407 -13.36 14.00 -22.96
CA GLU A 407 -14.07 14.16 -24.23
C GLU A 407 -13.71 15.50 -24.85
N LYS A 408 -13.39 15.50 -26.15
CA LYS A 408 -13.09 16.74 -26.88
C LYS A 408 -14.34 17.62 -26.86
N SER A 409 -14.24 18.83 -26.30
CA SER A 409 -15.35 19.77 -26.37
C SER A 409 -15.56 20.16 -27.83
N ARG A 410 -16.78 19.99 -28.36
CA ARG A 410 -17.15 20.66 -29.61
C ARG A 410 -17.13 22.15 -29.30
N ILE A 411 -16.06 22.84 -29.71
CA ILE A 411 -16.02 24.30 -29.63
C ILE A 411 -17.12 24.78 -30.58
N ASN A 412 -18.14 25.44 -30.03
CA ASN A 412 -19.11 26.14 -30.83
C ASN A 412 -18.39 27.38 -31.39
N PRO A 413 -18.30 27.57 -32.72
CA PRO A 413 -17.57 28.71 -33.30
C PRO A 413 -18.09 30.09 -32.85
N LEU A 414 -19.23 30.13 -32.15
CA LEU A 414 -19.87 31.34 -31.63
C LEU A 414 -19.43 31.71 -30.20
N ASP A 415 -18.63 30.88 -29.51
CA ASP A 415 -18.13 31.14 -28.15
C ASP A 415 -16.71 31.76 -28.13
N LEU A 416 -16.22 32.26 -29.27
CA LEU A 416 -14.92 32.96 -29.43
C LEU A 416 -15.07 34.45 -29.73
#